data_AF-K5BHR9-F1
#
_entry.id   AF-K5BHR9-F1
#
_cell.length_a   1.000
_cell.length_b   1.000
_cell.length_c   1.000
_cell.angle_alpha   90.00
_cell.angle_beta   90.00
_cell.angle_gamma   90.00
#
_symmetry.space_group_name_H-M   'P 1'
#
loop_
_entity.id
_entity.type
_entity.pdbx_description
1 polymer ?
#
loop_
_entity_poly.entity_id
_entity_poly.type
_entity_poly.pdbx_seq_one_letter_code
_entity_poly.pdbx_strand_id
1 'polypeptide(L)' 'MLRRSDIEVIRITEFRRFGRRVRLLEIDTVDGDLLVFTRWDLGTDPLHVLDALTAAGFAGR' A
#
# COMPACT_ATOMS: atom_id res chain seq x y z
N MET A 1 15.39 2.89 -5.31
CA MET A 1 14.76 1.55 -5.22
C MET A 1 14.44 1.34 -3.75
N LEU A 2 13.18 1.15 -3.40
CA LEU A 2 12.71 1.07 -2.01
C LEU A 2 13.13 -0.27 -1.38
N ARG A 3 13.78 -0.24 -0.22
CA ARG A 3 14.16 -1.43 0.55
C ARG A 3 13.19 -1.66 1.70
N ARG A 4 13.21 -2.88 2.24
CA ARG A 4 12.38 -3.27 3.39
C ARG A 4 12.68 -2.47 4.65
N SER A 5 13.94 -2.04 4.83
CA SER A 5 14.37 -1.15 5.92
C SER A 5 13.79 0.25 5.82
N ASP A 6 13.35 0.65 4.62
CA ASP A 6 12.93 2.01 4.34
C ASP A 6 11.42 2.17 4.59
N ILE A 7 10.72 1.09 4.91
CA ILE A 7 9.27 1.04 5.13
C ILE A 7 8.99 1.15 6.62
N GLU A 8 8.22 2.17 7.00
CA GLU A 8 7.70 2.32 8.35
C GLU A 8 6.36 1.60 8.51
N VAL A 9 5.41 1.89 7.61
CA VAL A 9 4.06 1.33 7.62
C VAL A 9 3.59 1.06 6.20
N ILE A 10 2.88 -0.05 6.01
CA ILE A 10 2.09 -0.32 4.80
C ILE A 10 0.64 -0.47 5.20
N ARG A 11 -0.26 0.26 4.56
CA ARG A 11 -1.69 0.25 4.91
C ARG A 11 -2.59 0.37 3.70
N ILE A 12 -3.87 0.07 3.92
CA ILE A 12 -4.94 0.30 2.96
C ILE A 12 -5.80 1.43 3.47
N THR A 13 -5.97 2.46 2.65
CA THR A 13 -6.97 3.49 2.85
C THR A 13 -8.14 3.23 1.91
N GLU A 14 -9.35 3.30 2.46
CA GLU A 14 -10.57 3.07 1.70
C GLU A 14 -11.51 4.28 1.80
N PHE A 15 -12.07 4.67 0.65
CA PHE A 15 -13.07 5.73 0.58
C PHE A 15 -14.13 5.42 -0.49
N ARG A 16 -15.23 6.17 -0.43
CA ARG A 16 -16.31 6.10 -1.42
C ARG A 16 -16.18 7.24 -2.43
N ARG A 17 -16.16 6.91 -3.73
CA ARG A 17 -16.16 7.88 -4.84
C ARG A 17 -17.24 7.50 -5.85
N PHE A 18 -18.24 8.36 -6.01
CA PHE A 18 -19.39 8.14 -6.91
C PHE A 18 -20.07 6.77 -6.73
N GLY A 19 -20.36 6.39 -5.48
CA GLY A 19 -20.95 5.09 -5.14
C GLY A 19 -20.00 3.89 -5.23
N ARG A 20 -18.79 4.06 -5.76
CA ARG A 20 -17.76 3.01 -5.82
C ARG A 20 -16.86 3.06 -4.61
N ARG A 21 -16.44 1.88 -4.14
CA ARG A 21 -15.42 1.72 -3.10
C ARG A 21 -14.06 1.74 -3.76
N VAL A 22 -13.20 2.67 -3.35
CA VAL A 22 -11.85 2.83 -3.88
C VAL A 22 -10.89 2.53 -2.75
N ARG A 23 -9.87 1.74 -3.05
CA ARG A 23 -8.75 1.45 -2.15
C ARG A 23 -7.47 2.03 -2.71
N LEU A 24 -6.61 2.49 -1.82
CA LEU A 24 -5.24 2.89 -2.09
C LEU A 24 -4.31 2.07 -1.22
N LEU A 25 -3.16 1.70 -1.76
CA LEU A 25 -2.04 1.19 -0.98
C LEU A 25 -1.17 2.38 -0.61
N GLU A 26 -0.98 2.59 0.68
CA GLU A 26 -0.11 3.64 1.21
C GLU A 26 1.11 3.00 1.86
N ILE A 27 2.28 3.58 1.61
CA ILE A 27 3.54 3.21 2.23
C ILE A 27 4.16 4.47 2.82
N ASP A 28 4.25 4.52 4.15
CA ASP A 28 5.04 5.52 4.85
C ASP A 28 6.48 5.03 4.94
N THR A 29 7.43 5.90 4.60
CA THR A 29 8.85 5.61 4.72
C THR A 29 9.40 6.16 6.02
N VAL A 30 10.49 5.54 6.51
CA VAL A 30 11.21 6.05 7.70
C VAL A 30 11.75 7.47 7.53
N ASP A 31 11.96 7.90 6.29
CA ASP A 31 12.41 9.25 5.94
C ASP A 31 11.26 10.27 5.86
N GLY A 32 10.01 9.83 6.09
CA GLY A 32 8.82 10.67 6.14
C GLY A 32 8.08 10.84 4.81
N ASP A 33 8.46 10.10 3.76
CA ASP A 33 7.74 10.11 2.49
C ASP A 33 6.47 9.25 2.56
N LEU A 34 5.43 9.68 1.86
CA LEU A 34 4.21 8.91 1.64
C LEU A 34 4.11 8.51 0.17
N LEU A 35 4.24 7.22 -0.10
CA LEU A 35 3.98 6.64 -1.42
C LEU A 35 2.56 6.12 -1.48
N VAL A 36 1.82 6.53 -2.52
CA VAL A 36 0.41 6.16 -2.70
C VAL A 36 0.23 5.50 -4.05
N PHE A 37 -0.32 4.29 -4.05
CA PHE A 37 -0.59 3.52 -5.26
C PHE A 37 -2.07 3.23 -5.42
N THR A 38 -2.55 3.40 -6.65
CA THR A 38 -3.89 3.03 -7.05
C THR A 38 -3.90 1.64 -7.69
N ARG A 39 -5.11 1.10 -7.95
CA ARG A 39 -5.28 -0.10 -8.79
C ARG A 39 -4.60 0.01 -10.16
N TRP A 40 -4.54 1.21 -10.74
CA TRP A 40 -3.95 1.40 -12.07
C TRP A 40 -2.43 1.26 -12.04
N ASP A 41 -1.80 1.74 -10.98
CA ASP A 41 -0.35 1.60 -10.79
C ASP A 41 0.04 0.15 -10.47
N LEU A 42 -0.79 -0.55 -9.68
CA LEU A 42 -0.52 -1.90 -9.22
C LEU A 42 -0.95 -3.00 -10.20
N GLY A 43 -1.81 -2.68 -11.18
CA GLY A 43 -2.41 -3.64 -12.10
C GLY A 43 -3.42 -4.61 -11.47
N THR A 44 -3.61 -4.60 -10.14
CA THR A 44 -4.52 -5.48 -9.39
C THR A 44 -5.14 -4.76 -8.18
N ASP A 45 -6.00 -5.44 -7.42
CA ASP A 45 -6.58 -4.89 -6.19
C ASP A 45 -5.48 -4.58 -5.15
N PRO A 46 -5.42 -3.36 -4.60
CA PRO A 46 -4.48 -3.01 -3.54
C PRO A 46 -4.44 -4.00 -2.36
N LEU A 47 -5.57 -4.63 -2.00
CA LEU A 47 -5.57 -5.64 -0.93
C LEU A 47 -4.72 -6.87 -1.28
N HIS A 48 -4.80 -7.35 -2.52
CA HIS A 48 -3.98 -8.49 -2.95
C HIS A 48 -2.48 -8.16 -2.91
N VAL A 49 -2.12 -6.90 -3.16
CA VAL A 49 -0.73 -6.45 -3.04
C VAL A 49 -0.32 -6.37 -1.58
N LEU A 50 -1.16 -5.84 -0.70
CA LEU A 50 -0.88 -5.85 0.74
C LEU A 50 -0.67 -7.27 1.26
N ASP A 51 -1.53 -8.22 0.86
CA ASP A 51 -1.40 -9.63 1.26
C ASP A 51 -0.06 -10.22 0.78
N ALA A 52 0.34 -9.94 -0.47
CA ALA A 52 1.61 -10.39 -1.02
C ALA A 52 2.82 -9.75 -0.31
N LEU A 53 2.75 -8.46 0.00
CA LEU A 53 3.78 -7.75 0.75
C LEU A 53 3.88 -8.29 2.18
N THR A 54 2.76 -8.61 2.81
CA THR A 54 2.70 -9.24 4.13
C THR A 54 3.29 -10.64 4.10
N ALA A 55 2.96 -11.46 3.10
CA ALA A 55 3.52 -12.79 2.93
C ALA A 55 5.04 -12.76 2.67
N ALA A 56 5.52 -11.75 1.94
CA ALA A 56 6.96 -11.48 1.77
C ALA A 56 7.59 -10.82 3.02
N GLY A 57 6.77 -10.42 4.00
CA GLY A 57 7.07 -9.82 5.30
C GLY A 57 7.52 -8.35 5.26
N PHE A 58 7.15 -7.62 4.22
CA PHE A 58 7.26 -6.16 4.17
C PHE A 58 6.21 -5.47 5.05
N ALA A 59 5.17 -6.18 5.46
CA ALA A 59 4.15 -5.70 6.40
C ALA A 59 3.95 -6.73 7.53
N GLY A 60 3.52 -6.26 8.72
CA GLY A 60 3.15 -7.13 9.85
C GLY A 60 4.15 -7.25 11.00
N ARG A 61 4.82 -6.16 11.39
CA ARG A 61 5.50 -6.05 12.69
C ARG A 61 4.69 -5.17 13.63
#